data_AF-A0A8H2J947-F1
#
_entry.id   AF-A0A8H2J947-F1
#
_cell.length_a   1.000
_cell.length_b   1.000
_cell.length_c   1.000
_cell.angle_alpha   90.00
_cell.angle_beta   90.00
_cell.angle_gamma   90.00
#
_symmetry.space_group_name_H-M   'P 1'
#
loop_
_entity.id
_entity.type
_entity.pdbx_description
1 polymer ?
#
loop_
_entity_poly.entity_id
_entity_poly.type
_entity_poly.pdbx_seq_one_letter_code
_entity_poly.pdbx_strand_id
1 'polypeptide(L)'
;MSADGLFEVPADAYVVPPAPEVLTRGERRTRLVATRIARGEHPLGRIQLHADAARERGAGGLICGTCRFRELMGGNQRSYPKCRLPVQVGDRVTFPRDTGCESSDIRAWWPACTDYQPTESETTP
;
A
#
# COMPACT_ATOMS: atom_id res chain seq x y z
N MET A 1 -29.66 4.09 -46.53
CA MET A 1 -30.03 3.70 -45.15
C MET A 1 -29.72 2.22 -45.02
N SER A 2 -28.46 1.88 -44.73
CA SER A 2 -28.05 0.49 -44.55
C SER A 2 -28.37 0.10 -43.11
N ALA A 3 -29.18 -0.94 -42.95
CA ALA A 3 -29.36 -1.61 -41.67
C ALA A 3 -28.07 -2.38 -41.37
N ASP A 4 -27.10 -1.70 -40.76
CA ASP A 4 -25.85 -2.32 -40.33
C ASP A 4 -26.11 -3.32 -39.19
N GLY A 5 -26.11 -4.61 -39.56
CA GLY A 5 -25.56 -5.71 -38.76
C GLY A 5 -26.21 -6.02 -37.41
N LEU A 6 -27.50 -6.40 -37.38
CA LEU A 6 -28.04 -7.13 -36.22
C LEU A 6 -27.72 -8.63 -36.41
N PHE A 7 -26.72 -9.14 -35.69
CA PHE A 7 -26.47 -10.58 -35.63
C PHE A 7 -27.49 -11.22 -34.69
N GLU A 8 -28.31 -12.14 -35.21
CA GLU A 8 -29.21 -12.94 -34.39
C GLU A 8 -28.39 -13.92 -33.53
N VAL A 9 -28.51 -13.78 -32.22
CA VAL A 9 -27.90 -14.68 -31.25
C VAL A 9 -28.81 -15.91 -31.12
N PRO A 10 -28.31 -17.14 -31.34
CA PRO A 10 -29.10 -18.36 -31.18
C PRO A 10 -29.71 -18.47 -29.78
N ALA A 11 -30.90 -19.05 -29.68
CA ALA A 11 -31.62 -19.21 -28.40
C ALA A 11 -30.88 -20.10 -27.39
N ASP A 12 -29.95 -20.93 -27.86
CA ASP A 12 -29.07 -21.80 -27.07
C ASP A 12 -27.67 -21.21 -26.85
N ALA A 13 -27.42 -19.98 -27.29
CA ALA A 13 -26.16 -19.31 -27.02
C ALA A 13 -26.01 -19.08 -25.51
N TYR A 14 -24.89 -19.56 -24.96
CA TYR A 14 -24.50 -19.33 -23.58
C TYR A 14 -23.18 -18.58 -23.53
N VAL A 15 -23.04 -17.71 -22.53
CA VAL A 15 -21.79 -17.01 -22.28
C VAL A 15 -20.88 -17.93 -21.47
N VAL A 16 -19.74 -18.30 -22.04
CA VAL A 16 -18.67 -18.97 -21.28
C VAL A 16 -18.10 -17.93 -20.32
N PRO A 17 -18.14 -18.16 -18.99
CA PRO A 17 -17.51 -17.25 -18.05
C PRO A 17 -15.99 -17.22 -18.34
N PRO A 18 -15.35 -16.05 -18.26
CA PRO A 18 -13.91 -15.96 -18.45
C PRO A 18 -13.20 -16.89 -17.46
N ALA A 19 -12.12 -17.53 -17.92
CA ALA A 19 -11.31 -18.40 -17.07
C ALA A 19 -10.83 -17.63 -15.82
N PRO A 20 -10.77 -18.29 -14.65
CA PRO A 20 -10.30 -17.64 -13.44
C PRO A 20 -8.87 -17.17 -13.62
N GLU A 21 -8.63 -15.91 -13.26
CA GLU A 21 -7.31 -15.30 -13.41
C GLU A 21 -6.31 -15.91 -12.42
N VAL A 22 -5.26 -16.55 -12.94
CA VAL A 22 -4.20 -17.14 -12.13
C VAL A 22 -3.13 -16.09 -11.85
N LEU A 23 -3.35 -15.29 -10.81
CA LEU A 23 -2.35 -14.31 -10.37
C LEU A 23 -1.22 -14.96 -9.60
N THR A 24 0.01 -14.58 -9.94
CA THR A 24 1.20 -14.85 -9.13
C THR A 24 1.09 -14.18 -7.76
N ARG A 25 1.86 -14.65 -6.78
CA ARG A 25 1.91 -14.06 -5.43
C ARG A 25 2.28 -12.56 -5.48
N GLY A 26 3.18 -12.19 -6.39
CA GLY A 26 3.61 -10.79 -6.58
C GLY A 26 2.46 -9.92 -7.07
N GLU A 27 1.75 -10.34 -8.11
CA GLU A 27 0.62 -9.59 -8.67
C GLU A 27 -0.53 -9.44 -7.67
N ARG A 28 -0.82 -10.49 -6.89
CA ARG A 28 -1.81 -10.40 -5.79
C ARG A 28 -1.42 -9.33 -4.77
N ARG A 29 -0.14 -9.28 -4.37
CA ARG A 29 0.37 -8.26 -3.43
C ARG A 29 0.26 -6.87 -4.04
N THR A 30 0.67 -6.69 -5.30
CA THR A 30 0.59 -5.41 -6.01
C THR A 30 -0.85 -4.91 -6.09
N ARG A 31 -1.79 -5.77 -6.48
CA ARG A 31 -3.22 -5.42 -6.53
C ARG A 31 -3.78 -5.10 -5.16
N LEU A 32 -3.44 -5.87 -4.13
CA LEU A 32 -3.88 -5.58 -2.76
C LEU A 32 -3.39 -4.21 -2.29
N VAL A 33 -2.13 -3.86 -2.58
CA VAL A 33 -1.56 -2.56 -2.24
C VAL A 33 -2.28 -1.45 -3.00
N ALA A 34 -2.46 -1.59 -4.32
CA ALA A 34 -3.17 -0.60 -5.13
C ALA A 34 -4.61 -0.38 -4.64
N THR A 35 -5.34 -1.47 -4.35
CA THR A 35 -6.71 -1.41 -3.82
C THR A 35 -6.78 -0.70 -2.47
N ARG A 36 -5.81 -0.94 -1.57
CA ARG A 36 -5.74 -0.24 -0.27
C ARG A 36 -5.53 1.25 -0.47
N ILE A 37 -4.55 1.63 -1.28
CA ILE A 37 -4.25 3.05 -1.54
C ILE A 37 -5.45 3.77 -2.17
N ALA A 38 -6.12 3.13 -3.13
CA ALA A 38 -7.32 3.67 -3.76
C ALA A 38 -8.47 3.90 -2.75
N ARG A 39 -8.53 3.10 -1.69
CA ARG A 39 -9.50 3.25 -0.59
C ARG A 39 -9.07 4.26 0.47
N GLY A 40 -7.93 4.91 0.32
CA GLY A 40 -7.39 5.78 1.37
C GLY A 40 -6.77 5.01 2.54
N GLU A 41 -6.40 3.74 2.33
CA GLU A 41 -5.74 2.92 3.34
C GLU A 41 -4.24 2.73 3.06
N HIS A 42 -3.46 2.71 4.13
CA HIS A 42 -2.03 2.41 4.08
C HIS A 42 -1.79 0.97 3.61
N PRO A 43 -0.71 0.69 2.86
CA PRO A 43 -0.37 -0.66 2.41
C PRO A 43 -0.20 -1.70 3.52
N LEU A 44 0.09 -1.30 4.76
CA LEU A 44 0.10 -2.20 5.95
C LEU A 44 -1.30 -2.69 6.36
N GLY A 45 -2.36 -1.99 5.94
CA GLY A 45 -3.75 -2.30 6.26
C GLY A 45 -4.27 -1.55 7.50
N ARG A 46 -5.58 -1.29 7.52
CA ARG A 46 -6.36 -0.68 8.61
C ARG A 46 -5.77 0.61 9.22
N ILE A 47 -4.96 1.33 8.47
CA ILE A 47 -4.43 2.65 8.83
C ILE A 47 -4.86 3.60 7.71
N GLN A 48 -5.40 4.75 8.06
CA GLN A 48 -5.82 5.73 7.07
C GLN A 48 -4.60 6.47 6.50
N LEU A 49 -4.69 6.85 5.22
CA LEU A 49 -3.70 7.72 4.58
C LEU A 49 -3.81 9.13 5.13
N HIS A 50 -2.68 9.84 5.14
CA HIS A 50 -2.67 11.28 5.35
C HIS A 50 -3.42 11.98 4.19
N ALA A 51 -4.04 13.13 4.46
CA ALA A 51 -4.74 13.91 3.43
C ALA A 51 -3.81 14.25 2.24
N ASP A 52 -2.59 14.70 2.56
CA ASP A 52 -1.55 15.08 1.59
C ASP A 52 -0.63 13.92 1.16
N ALA A 53 -1.02 12.66 1.36
CA ALA A 53 -0.16 11.52 1.02
C ALA A 53 -0.02 11.33 -0.50
N ALA A 54 1.20 11.00 -0.96
CA ALA A 54 1.44 10.64 -2.36
C ALA A 54 0.86 9.25 -2.66
N ARG A 55 -0.25 9.20 -3.41
CA ARG A 55 -0.97 7.95 -3.72
C ARG A 55 -0.29 7.10 -4.79
N GLU A 56 0.66 7.67 -5.51
CA GLU A 56 1.39 6.99 -6.57
C GLU A 56 2.90 7.15 -6.38
N ARG A 57 3.65 6.19 -6.91
CA ARG A 57 5.10 6.22 -6.81
C ARG A 57 5.65 7.41 -7.60
N GLY A 58 6.33 8.32 -6.91
CA GLY A 58 6.94 9.51 -7.52
C GLY A 58 5.96 10.68 -7.71
N ALA A 59 4.71 10.54 -7.29
CA ALA A 59 3.81 11.68 -7.19
C ALA A 59 4.25 12.62 -6.05
N GLY A 60 3.87 13.89 -6.15
CA GLY A 60 4.03 14.85 -5.06
C GLY A 60 3.16 14.47 -3.85
N GLY A 61 3.66 14.77 -2.66
CA GLY A 61 2.96 14.52 -1.40
C GLY A 61 3.82 13.78 -0.37
N LEU A 62 3.20 13.49 0.78
CA LEU A 62 3.85 12.85 1.91
C LEU A 62 4.00 11.33 1.69
N ILE A 63 5.19 10.82 1.95
CA ILE A 63 5.54 9.40 1.83
C ILE A 63 6.15 8.87 3.13
N CYS A 64 6.06 7.57 3.36
CA CYS A 64 6.72 6.94 4.49
C CYS A 64 8.24 7.09 4.48
N GLY A 65 8.84 7.29 3.30
CA GLY A 65 10.28 7.49 3.12
C GLY A 65 10.83 8.71 3.86
N THR A 66 10.00 9.74 4.04
CA THR A 66 10.34 10.99 4.75
C THR A 66 9.81 11.01 6.19
N CYS A 67 9.15 9.94 6.63
CA CYS A 67 8.58 9.85 7.97
C CYS A 67 9.65 9.46 8.99
N ARG A 68 9.76 10.20 10.10
CA ARG A 68 10.73 9.90 11.19
C ARG A 68 10.55 8.51 11.82
N PHE A 69 9.35 7.94 11.72
CA PHE A 69 9.07 6.62 12.28
C PHE A 69 9.50 5.47 11.36
N ARG A 70 9.99 5.74 10.15
CA ARG A 70 10.53 4.71 9.26
C ARG A 70 12.01 4.50 9.58
N GLU A 71 12.29 3.44 10.33
CA GLU A 71 13.65 3.08 10.72
C GLU A 71 14.15 1.85 9.96
N LEU A 72 15.45 1.83 9.63
CA LEU A 72 16.11 0.66 9.06
C LEU A 72 16.63 -0.23 10.18
N MET A 73 15.91 -1.30 10.49
CA MET A 73 16.30 -2.26 11.52
C MET A 73 17.36 -3.22 10.96
N GLY A 74 18.51 -3.31 11.62
CA GLY A 74 19.58 -4.25 11.24
C GLY A 74 19.32 -5.67 11.75
N GLY A 75 19.51 -6.68 10.91
CA GLY A 75 19.49 -8.09 11.30
C GLY A 75 20.09 -9.01 10.23
N ASN A 76 20.94 -9.96 10.63
CA ASN A 76 21.55 -10.97 9.75
C ASN A 76 22.06 -10.40 8.40
N GLN A 77 22.91 -9.37 8.47
CA GLN A 77 23.52 -8.68 7.31
C GLN A 77 22.54 -7.94 6.38
N ARG A 78 21.27 -7.78 6.77
CA ARG A 78 20.26 -7.04 6.01
C ARG A 78 19.61 -5.94 6.84
N SER A 79 19.13 -4.90 6.18
CA SER A 79 18.33 -3.84 6.80
C SER A 79 16.87 -3.99 6.36
N TYR A 80 15.97 -3.95 7.33
CA TYR A 80 14.53 -4.08 7.13
C TYR A 80 13.86 -2.76 7.52
N PRO A 81 13.21 -2.06 6.59
CA PRO A 81 12.55 -0.81 6.91
C PRO A 81 11.26 -1.09 7.69
N LYS A 82 11.18 -0.67 8.96
CA LYS A 82 10.02 -0.87 9.83
C LYS A 82 9.40 0.45 10.25
N CYS A 83 8.11 0.46 10.57
CA CYS A 83 7.53 1.58 11.33
C CYS A 83 7.74 1.34 12.82
N ARG A 84 8.44 2.27 13.43
CA ARG A 84 8.73 2.34 14.86
C ARG A 84 7.92 3.44 15.54
N LEU A 85 6.65 3.63 15.11
CA LEU A 85 5.71 4.50 15.82
C LEU A 85 5.51 3.93 17.24
N PRO A 86 5.93 4.64 18.29
CA PRO A 86 5.80 4.15 19.65
C PRO A 86 4.35 4.27 20.11
N VAL A 87 3.83 3.20 20.70
CA VAL A 87 2.52 3.18 21.35
C VAL A 87 2.69 2.66 22.77
N GLN A 88 2.25 3.47 23.75
CA GLN A 88 2.28 3.10 25.15
C GLN A 88 1.12 2.13 25.46
N VAL A 89 1.44 0.96 26.00
CA VAL A 89 0.47 -0.04 26.46
C VAL A 89 0.82 -0.41 27.90
N GLY A 90 0.11 0.17 28.87
CA GLY A 90 0.47 0.12 30.28
C GLY A 90 1.82 0.82 30.51
N ASP A 91 2.76 0.13 31.16
CA ASP A 91 4.11 0.64 31.46
C ASP A 91 5.15 0.35 30.37
N ARG A 92 4.72 -0.14 29.19
CA ARG A 92 5.61 -0.57 28.11
C ARG A 92 5.39 0.22 26.83
N VAL A 93 6.49 0.58 26.17
CA VAL A 93 6.48 1.09 24.79
C VAL A 93 6.49 -0.09 23.83
N THR A 94 5.54 -0.10 22.89
CA THR A 94 5.40 -1.12 21.85
C THR A 94 5.40 -0.50 20.45
N PHE A 95 5.64 -1.31 19.43
CA PHE A 95 5.69 -0.90 18.03
C PHE A 95 4.70 -1.75 17.22
N PRO A 96 3.37 -1.49 17.32
CA PRO A 96 2.35 -2.40 16.82
C PRO A 96 2.37 -2.61 15.29
N ARG A 97 3.08 -1.74 14.56
CA ARG A 97 3.24 -1.82 13.09
C ARG A 97 4.46 -2.65 12.67
N ASP A 98 5.32 -3.01 13.61
CA ASP A 98 6.45 -3.90 13.40
C ASP A 98 6.10 -5.30 13.93
N THR A 99 5.71 -6.18 13.00
CA THR A 99 5.36 -7.58 13.29
C THR A 99 6.53 -8.54 13.10
N GLY A 100 7.75 -8.04 12.88
CA GLY A 100 8.93 -8.89 12.69
C GLY A 100 8.95 -9.72 11.40
N CYS A 101 8.12 -9.39 10.40
CA CYS A 101 8.04 -10.14 9.14
C CYS A 101 8.06 -9.22 7.89
N GLU A 102 8.35 -9.78 6.71
CA GLU A 102 8.52 -8.99 5.48
C GLU A 102 7.24 -8.23 5.03
N SER A 103 6.07 -8.63 5.51
CA SER A 103 4.82 -7.93 5.20
C SER A 103 4.69 -6.60 5.95
N SER A 104 5.41 -6.41 7.06
CA SER A 104 5.51 -5.13 7.77
C SER A 104 6.65 -4.23 7.28
N ASP A 105 7.38 -4.64 6.23
CA ASP A 105 8.44 -3.81 5.66
C ASP A 105 7.87 -2.61 4.91
N ILE A 106 8.20 -1.41 5.38
CA ILE A 106 7.71 -0.15 4.83
C ILE A 106 8.60 0.33 3.71
N ARG A 107 8.06 0.26 2.50
CA ARG A 107 8.73 0.81 1.32
C ARG A 107 8.76 2.34 1.42
N ALA A 108 9.90 2.93 1.05
CA ALA A 108 10.09 4.38 1.15
C ALA A 108 9.07 5.18 0.31
N TRP A 109 8.62 4.64 -0.82
CA TRP A 109 7.68 5.33 -1.70
C TRP A 109 6.21 5.19 -1.26
N TRP A 110 5.88 4.38 -0.26
CA TRP A 110 4.49 4.21 0.16
C TRP A 110 3.90 5.52 0.67
N PRO A 111 2.59 5.76 0.46
CA PRO A 111 1.92 6.96 0.95
C PRO A 111 2.02 7.05 2.48
N ALA A 112 2.20 8.27 2.98
CA ALA A 112 2.20 8.52 4.42
C ALA A 112 0.83 8.21 5.07
N CYS A 113 0.85 7.74 6.31
CA CYS A 113 -0.35 7.54 7.14
C CYS A 113 -0.71 8.81 7.93
N THR A 114 -1.87 8.80 8.59
CA THR A 114 -2.32 9.88 9.48
C THR A 114 -1.33 10.22 10.60
N ASP A 115 -0.52 9.27 11.08
CA ASP A 115 0.51 9.52 12.12
C ASP A 115 1.85 9.97 11.56
N TYR A 116 1.88 10.44 10.31
CA TYR A 116 3.10 10.95 9.70
C TYR A 116 3.70 12.07 10.53
N GLN A 117 5.01 12.02 10.69
CA GLN A 117 5.80 13.12 11.21
C GLN A 117 7.05 13.26 10.35
N PRO A 118 7.39 14.48 9.90
CA PRO A 118 8.57 14.70 9.08
C PRO A 118 9.84 14.37 9.85
N THR A 119 10.87 13.97 9.12
CA THR A 119 12.21 13.82 9.68
C THR A 119 12.81 15.22 9.88
N GLU A 120 13.49 15.47 11.00
CA GLU A 120 13.97 16.81 11.37
C GLU A 120 14.90 17.46 10.32
N SER A 121 15.51 16.65 9.47
CA SER A 121 16.36 17.06 8.35
C SER A 121 15.64 17.76 7.19
N GLU A 122 14.31 17.85 7.18
CA GLU A 122 13.53 18.55 6.14
C GLU A 122 13.05 19.96 6.55
N THR A 123 13.58 20.54 7.64
CA THR A 123 13.42 21.97 7.89
C THR A 123 14.54 22.73 7.16
N THR A 124 14.45 22.82 5.83
CA THR A 124 15.23 23.83 5.09
C THR A 124 14.39 25.12 5.08
N PRO A 125 14.95 26.26 5.56
CA PRO A 125 14.23 27.54 5.65
C PRO A 125 13.82 28.11 4.29
#